data_AF-N9MQL6-F1
#
_entry.id   AF-N9MQL6-F1
#
_cell.length_a   1.000
_cell.length_b   1.000
_cell.length_c   1.000
_cell.angle_alpha   90.00
_cell.angle_beta   90.00
_cell.angle_gamma   90.00
#
_symmetry.space_group_name_H-M   'P 1'
#
loop_
_entity.id
_entity.type
_entity.pdbx_description
1 polymer ?
#
loop_
_entity_poly.entity_id
_entity_poly.type
_entity_poly.pdbx_seq_one_letter_code
_entity_poly.pdbx_strand_id
1 'polypeptide(L)' 'MARRPRRNHSNDFKAKVALAAIKAEKTLAELSAEFDVHQNQI' A
#
# COMPACT_ATOMS: atom_id res chain seq x y z
N MET A 1 13.61 -18.05 -14.71
CA MET A 1 12.33 -17.55 -14.15
C MET A 1 12.16 -16.09 -14.55
N ALA A 2 11.11 -15.74 -15.30
CA ALA A 2 10.85 -14.35 -15.66
C ALA A 2 10.42 -13.57 -14.41
N ARG A 3 11.13 -12.49 -14.04
CA ARG A 3 10.73 -11.64 -12.91
C ARG A 3 9.39 -10.99 -13.22
N ARG A 4 8.40 -11.21 -12.34
CA ARG A 4 7.09 -10.57 -12.48
C ARG A 4 7.27 -9.05 -12.33
N PRO A 5 6.81 -8.22 -13.27
CA PRO A 5 6.95 -6.77 -13.17
C PRO A 5 6.24 -6.26 -11.91
N ARG A 6 6.82 -5.23 -11.28
CA ARG A 6 6.23 -4.58 -10.10
C ARG A 6 4.87 -4.01 -10.48
N ARG A 7 3.86 -4.19 -9.62
CA ARG A 7 2.51 -3.67 -9.84
C ARG A 7 2.55 -2.15 -9.68
N ASN A 8 2.13 -1.42 -10.71
CA ASN A 8 1.99 0.03 -10.66
C ASN A 8 0.58 0.37 -10.15
N HIS A 9 0.51 1.20 -9.11
CA HIS A 9 -0.74 1.68 -8.53
C HIS A 9 -1.07 3.08 -9.03
N SER A 10 -2.37 3.38 -9.22
CA SER A 10 -2.85 4.70 -9.61
C SER A 10 -2.62 5.75 -8.51
N ASN A 11 -2.61 7.03 -8.87
CA ASN A 11 -2.42 8.13 -7.92
C ASN A 11 -3.53 8.15 -6.86
N ASP A 12 -4.79 7.90 -7.25
CA ASP A 12 -5.92 7.79 -6.33
C ASP A 12 -5.74 6.67 -5.30
N PHE A 13 -5.21 5.52 -5.72
CA PHE A 13 -4.95 4.42 -4.80
C PHE A 13 -3.89 4.82 -3.77
N LYS A 14 -2.79 5.43 -4.21
CA LYS A 14 -1.72 5.90 -3.31
C LYS A 14 -2.23 6.96 -2.33
N ALA A 15 -3.08 7.89 -2.78
CA ALA A 15 -3.67 8.91 -1.92
C ALA A 15 -4.55 8.29 -0.82
N LYS A 16 -5.36 7.27 -1.15
CA LYS A 16 -6.16 6.55 -0.15
C LYS A 16 -5.31 5.84 0.90
N VAL A 17 -4.25 5.15 0.47
CA VAL A 17 -3.31 4.46 1.38
C VAL A 17 -2.59 5.48 2.28
N ALA A 18 -2.10 6.59 1.72
CA ALA A 18 -1.43 7.64 2.48
C ALA A 18 -2.36 8.28 3.52
N LEU A 19 -3.62 8.58 3.15
CA LEU A 19 -4.59 9.12 4.10
C LEU A 19 -4.91 8.13 5.23
N ALA A 20 -4.99 6.83 4.92
CA ALA A 20 -5.19 5.79 5.94
C ALA A 20 -3.99 5.65 6.86
N ALA A 21 -2.76 5.76 6.33
CA ALA A 21 -1.53 5.75 7.12
C ALA A 21 -1.41 6.97 8.04
N ILE A 22 -1.76 8.16 7.55
CA ILE A 22 -1.73 9.41 8.34
C ILE A 22 -2.70 9.38 9.52
N LYS A 23 -3.85 8.71 9.36
CA LYS A 23 -4.83 8.55 10.46
C LYS A 23 -4.28 7.73 11.63
N ALA A 24 -3.23 6.91 11.41
CA ALA A 24 -2.55 6.09 12.43
C ALA A 24 -3.47 5.16 13.26
N GLU A 25 -4.67 4.87 12.76
CA GLU A 25 -5.63 3.95 13.39
C GLU A 25 -5.23 2.48 13.23
N LYS A 26 -4.44 2.18 12.19
CA LYS A 26 -3.99 0.84 11.83
C LYS A 26 -2.47 0.82 11.72
N THR A 27 -1.88 -0.30 12.09
CA THR A 27 -0.45 -0.54 11.89
C THR A 27 -0.13 -0.70 10.40
N LEU A 28 1.13 -0.50 10.03
CA LEU A 28 1.59 -0.71 8.64
C LEU A 28 1.31 -2.14 8.15
N ALA A 29 1.32 -3.13 9.06
CA ALA A 29 1.02 -4.52 8.72
C ALA A 29 -0.46 -4.72 8.35
N GLU A 30 -1.37 -4.08 9.07
CA GLU A 30 -2.80 -4.15 8.78
C GLU A 30 -3.16 -3.41 7.50
N LEU A 31 -2.57 -2.22 7.28
CA LEU A 31 -2.73 -1.48 6.03
C LEU A 31 -2.17 -2.25 4.83
N SER A 32 -1.04 -2.94 5.02
CA SER A 32 -0.44 -3.79 3.99
C SER A 32 -1.35 -4.94 3.59
N ALA A 33 -2.02 -5.57 4.56
CA ALA A 33 -2.98 -6.64 4.31
C ALA A 33 -4.28 -6.13 3.68
N GLU A 34 -4.80 -4.99 4.13
CA GLU A 34 -6.05 -4.40 3.64
C GLU A 34 -5.97 -3.93 2.19
N PHE A 35 -4.85 -3.28 1.83
CA PHE A 35 -4.66 -2.70 0.52
C PHE A 35 -3.85 -3.60 -0.45
N ASP A 36 -3.42 -4.79 -0.02
CA ASP A 36 -2.58 -5.71 -0.82
C ASP A 36 -1.32 -4.98 -1.36
N VAL A 37 -0.69 -4.16 -0.50
CA VAL A 37 0.54 -3.42 -0.79
C VAL A 37 1.62 -3.81 0.20
N HIS A 38 2.86 -3.85 -0.25
CA HIS A 38 3.99 -4.09 0.63
C HIS A 38 4.18 -2.92 1.60
N GLN A 39 4.50 -3.18 2.88
CA GLN A 39 4.68 -2.16 3.93
C GLN A 39 5.60 -1.00 3.50
N ASN A 40 6.73 -1.28 2.85
CA ASN A 40 7.62 -0.25 2.29
C ASN A 40 7.01 0.68 1.22
N GLN A 41 5.77 0.44 0.77
CA GLN A 41 5.05 1.26 -0.21
C GLN A 41 3.93 2.12 0.41
N ILE A 42 3.70 1.98 1.72
CA ILE A 42 2.71 2.72 2.50
C ILE A 42 3.40 3.95 3.08
#